data_AF-I3S688-F1
#
_entry.id   AF-I3S688-F1
#
_cell.length_a   1.000
_cell.length_b   1.000
_cell.length_c   1.000
_cell.angle_alpha   90.00
_cell.angle_beta   90.00
_cell.angle_gamma   90.00
#
_symmetry.space_group_name_H-M   'P 1'
#
loop_
_entity.id
_entity.type
_entity.pdbx_description
1 polymer ?
#
loop_
_entity_poly.entity_id
_entity_poly.type
_entity_poly.pdbx_seq_one_letter_code
_entity_poly.pdbx_strand_id
1 'polypeptide(L)'
;MTLLDIRSLLLFSAVFRVILIVYGEWQDAHMEVRYTDVDYLVFSDAASLMASGDSPYKRTTYRYSPLLAFLLIPNSFVHSAWGKFLFSSSDILVGYFIYSILKLRKVPENICNYSVMTWLFNPFTFTIGTRGNCEPIVSAMILWIIICLMKGRVLQSAFWYGVVVHFRIYPIIYAIPIILVLDPNFFPSGQKPVLRSWSAVQGERPNDGDGWCASHNLLKNLFTRDRLIFGLVSGLVFFFCTGLLFCLYGWEFLHEALLYHLTRTDPRHNFSIYFYRIYLQIYHFAYLCRLWHSWCSIR
;
A
#
# COMPACT_ATOMS: atom_id res chain seq x y z
N MET A 1 28.18 -9.59 21.33
CA MET A 1 26.77 -9.34 20.98
C MET A 1 26.37 -10.40 19.97
N THR A 2 25.50 -11.32 20.36
CA THR A 2 24.95 -12.33 19.45
C THR A 2 24.23 -11.61 18.31
N LEU A 3 24.72 -11.80 17.08
CA LEU A 3 24.03 -11.31 15.88
C LEU A 3 22.62 -11.91 15.88
N LEU A 4 21.59 -11.07 16.03
CA LEU A 4 20.20 -11.49 15.90
C LEU A 4 20.01 -12.06 14.49
N ASP A 5 19.69 -13.34 14.39
CA ASP A 5 19.37 -13.98 13.11
C ASP A 5 18.05 -13.43 12.57
N ILE A 6 18.00 -13.16 11.26
CA ILE A 6 16.81 -12.65 10.57
C ILE A 6 15.62 -13.61 10.73
N ARG A 7 15.87 -14.93 10.76
CA ARG A 7 14.81 -15.92 10.96
C ARG A 7 14.18 -15.80 12.34
N SER A 8 15.00 -15.61 13.38
CA SER A 8 14.53 -15.40 14.74
C SER A 8 13.73 -14.10 14.87
N LEU A 9 14.17 -13.02 14.21
CA LEU A 9 13.42 -11.76 14.17
C LEU A 9 12.04 -11.92 13.52
N LEU A 10 11.97 -12.60 12.38
CA LEU A 10 10.71 -12.86 11.67
C LEU A 10 9.78 -13.77 12.48
N LEU A 11 10.32 -14.81 13.12
CA LEU A 11 9.54 -15.72 13.97
C LEU A 11 8.98 -15.00 15.20
N PHE A 12 9.80 -14.22 15.91
CA PHE A 12 9.35 -13.44 17.07
C PHE A 12 8.28 -12.42 16.66
N SER A 13 8.49 -11.74 15.54
CA SER A 13 7.53 -10.83 14.92
C SER A 13 6.19 -11.50 14.56
N ALA A 14 6.22 -12.74 14.07
CA ALA A 14 5.02 -13.53 13.76
C ALA A 14 4.24 -13.89 15.03
N VAL A 15 4.91 -14.44 16.03
CA VAL A 15 4.29 -14.78 17.33
C VAL A 15 3.69 -13.52 17.97
N PHE A 16 4.42 -12.40 17.93
CA PHE A 16 3.94 -11.14 18.46
C PHE A 16 2.65 -10.65 17.77
N ARG A 17 2.55 -10.76 16.43
CA ARG A 17 1.32 -10.42 15.70
C ARG A 17 0.15 -11.33 16.06
N VAL A 18 0.39 -12.63 16.25
CA VAL A 18 -0.65 -13.56 16.71
C VAL A 18 -1.18 -13.14 18.08
N ILE A 19 -0.29 -12.81 19.03
CA ILE A 19 -0.68 -12.32 20.35
C ILE A 19 -1.53 -11.04 20.25
N LEU A 20 -1.12 -10.09 19.40
CA LEU A 20 -1.87 -8.85 19.19
C LEU A 20 -3.25 -9.07 18.57
N ILE A 21 -3.39 -10.01 17.63
CA ILE A 21 -4.69 -10.35 17.03
C ILE A 21 -5.61 -10.95 18.11
N VAL A 22 -5.11 -11.90 18.91
CA VAL A 22 -5.87 -12.51 20.01
C VAL A 22 -6.26 -11.46 21.05
N TYR A 23 -5.32 -10.58 21.42
CA TYR A 23 -5.61 -9.46 22.32
C TYR A 23 -6.65 -8.51 21.72
N GLY A 24 -6.59 -8.24 20.42
CA GLY A 24 -7.54 -7.40 19.71
C GLY A 24 -8.97 -7.94 19.78
N GLU A 25 -9.15 -9.25 19.59
CA GLU A 25 -10.46 -9.92 19.76
C GLU A 25 -10.96 -9.80 21.21
N TRP A 26 -10.07 -9.99 22.19
CA TRP A 26 -10.43 -9.81 23.60
C TRP A 26 -10.82 -8.35 23.91
N GLN A 27 -10.04 -7.38 23.44
CA GLN A 27 -10.32 -5.95 23.62
C GLN A 27 -11.67 -5.59 22.99
N ASP A 28 -11.94 -6.05 21.77
CA ASP A 28 -13.20 -5.79 21.10
C ASP A 28 -14.41 -6.35 21.88
N ALA A 29 -14.25 -7.47 22.59
CA ALA A 29 -15.32 -8.05 23.39
C ALA A 29 -15.54 -7.34 24.75
N HIS A 30 -14.50 -6.71 25.33
CA HIS A 30 -14.53 -6.23 26.71
C HIS A 30 -14.46 -4.70 26.87
N MET A 31 -14.05 -3.97 25.83
CA MET A 31 -13.85 -2.52 25.88
C MET A 31 -14.76 -1.78 24.90
N GLU A 32 -15.14 -0.56 25.25
CA GLU A 32 -15.93 0.32 24.38
C GLU A 32 -15.14 0.71 23.13
N VAL A 33 -13.85 1.03 23.30
CA VAL A 33 -12.95 1.38 22.20
C VAL A 33 -12.42 0.12 21.53
N ARG A 34 -12.88 -0.09 20.29
CA ARG A 34 -12.49 -1.25 19.46
C ARG A 34 -11.03 -1.15 19.00
N TYR A 35 -10.35 -2.29 19.07
CA TYR A 35 -9.07 -2.54 18.45
C TYR A 35 -9.23 -2.68 16.93
N THR A 36 -10.21 -3.45 16.47
CA THR A 36 -10.41 -3.69 15.03
C THR A 36 -10.66 -2.39 14.26
N ASP A 37 -10.05 -2.26 13.09
CA ASP A 37 -10.30 -1.15 12.17
C ASP A 37 -11.73 -1.26 11.61
N VAL A 38 -12.43 -0.14 11.49
CA VAL A 38 -13.79 -0.10 10.95
C VAL A 38 -13.82 -0.61 9.51
N ASP A 39 -12.76 -0.32 8.75
CA ASP A 39 -12.61 -0.81 7.38
C ASP A 39 -12.61 -2.34 7.31
N TYR A 40 -12.08 -3.04 8.34
CA TYR A 40 -12.06 -4.50 8.36
C TYR A 40 -13.46 -5.12 8.39
N LEU A 41 -14.40 -4.47 9.08
CA LEU A 41 -15.80 -4.89 9.10
C LEU A 41 -16.44 -4.69 7.72
N VAL A 42 -16.18 -3.55 7.08
CA VAL A 42 -16.65 -3.27 5.72
C VAL A 42 -16.11 -4.30 4.72
N PHE A 43 -14.85 -4.71 4.86
CA PHE A 43 -14.28 -5.76 4.02
C PHE A 43 -14.92 -7.13 4.27
N SER A 44 -15.16 -7.46 5.53
CA SER A 44 -15.73 -8.75 5.93
C SER A 44 -17.20 -8.88 5.50
N ASP A 45 -17.98 -7.80 5.60
CA ASP A 45 -19.34 -7.73 5.08
C ASP A 45 -19.37 -7.99 3.56
N ALA A 46 -18.51 -7.28 2.82
CA ALA A 46 -18.39 -7.43 1.36
C ALA A 46 -17.92 -8.85 0.96
N ALA A 47 -17.00 -9.42 1.71
CA ALA A 47 -16.54 -10.80 1.52
C ALA A 47 -17.67 -11.82 1.77
N SER A 48 -18.51 -11.58 2.78
CA SER A 48 -19.67 -12.43 3.09
C SER A 48 -20.74 -12.37 2.01
N LEU A 49 -20.98 -11.18 1.44
CA LEU A 49 -21.84 -11.02 0.26
C LEU A 49 -21.30 -11.83 -0.92
N MET A 50 -20.00 -11.70 -1.23
CA MET A 50 -19.37 -12.49 -2.29
C MET A 50 -19.43 -14.00 -2.04
N ALA A 51 -19.25 -14.45 -0.79
CA ALA A 51 -19.40 -15.85 -0.40
C ALA A 51 -20.82 -16.38 -0.65
N SER A 52 -21.83 -15.51 -0.55
CA SER A 52 -23.24 -15.81 -0.79
C SER A 52 -23.64 -15.69 -2.28
N GLY A 53 -22.68 -15.38 -3.17
CA GLY A 53 -22.93 -15.18 -4.60
C GLY A 53 -23.41 -13.76 -4.97
N ASP A 54 -23.39 -12.83 -4.02
CA ASP A 54 -23.83 -11.46 -4.20
C ASP A 54 -22.68 -10.49 -4.53
N SER A 55 -23.03 -9.34 -5.10
CA SER A 55 -22.06 -8.25 -5.34
C SER A 55 -21.52 -7.68 -4.03
N PRO A 56 -20.19 -7.45 -3.89
CA PRO A 56 -19.62 -6.80 -2.71
C PRO A 56 -20.13 -5.36 -2.56
N TYR A 57 -20.60 -4.73 -3.64
CA TYR A 57 -21.12 -3.36 -3.65
C TYR A 57 -22.52 -3.21 -3.07
N LYS A 58 -23.23 -4.33 -2.78
CA LYS A 58 -24.44 -4.27 -1.94
C LYS A 58 -24.14 -3.69 -0.55
N ARG A 59 -22.89 -3.80 -0.09
CA ARG A 59 -22.40 -3.03 1.06
C ARG A 59 -22.12 -1.58 0.62
N THR A 60 -23.02 -0.68 0.97
CA THR A 60 -23.01 0.75 0.55
C THR A 60 -21.76 1.55 0.94
N THR A 61 -20.94 1.08 1.88
CA THR A 61 -19.70 1.74 2.31
C THR A 61 -18.45 1.09 1.72
N TYR A 62 -18.60 0.05 0.89
CA TYR A 62 -17.48 -0.62 0.24
C TYR A 62 -16.97 0.23 -0.92
N ARG A 63 -15.72 0.69 -0.82
CA ARG A 63 -15.04 1.59 -1.78
C ARG A 63 -13.74 1.02 -2.34
N TYR A 64 -13.65 -0.31 -2.36
CA TYR A 64 -12.42 -1.05 -2.63
C TYR A 64 -12.59 -1.97 -3.85
N SER A 65 -11.46 -2.48 -4.35
CA SER A 65 -11.46 -3.44 -5.45
C SER A 65 -12.10 -4.77 -4.99
N PRO A 66 -12.97 -5.41 -5.80
CA PRO A 66 -13.57 -6.72 -5.49
C PRO A 66 -12.53 -7.79 -5.18
N LEU A 67 -11.30 -7.65 -5.70
CA LEU A 67 -10.18 -8.54 -5.38
C LEU A 67 -9.89 -8.59 -3.88
N LEU A 68 -10.04 -7.48 -3.15
CA LEU A 68 -9.84 -7.44 -1.71
C LEU A 68 -10.91 -8.25 -0.98
N ALA A 69 -12.19 -8.08 -1.34
CA ALA A 69 -13.27 -8.86 -0.76
C ALA A 69 -13.13 -10.36 -1.11
N PHE A 70 -12.69 -10.67 -2.34
CA PHE A 70 -12.41 -12.04 -2.76
C PHE A 70 -11.34 -12.73 -1.89
N LEU A 71 -10.23 -12.05 -1.58
CA LEU A 71 -9.18 -12.59 -0.69
C LEU A 71 -9.66 -12.85 0.75
N LEU A 72 -10.77 -12.20 1.13
CA LEU A 72 -11.35 -12.25 2.46
C LEU A 72 -12.59 -13.13 2.56
N ILE A 73 -13.04 -13.79 1.49
CA ILE A 73 -14.16 -14.76 1.54
C ILE A 73 -13.96 -15.79 2.69
N PRO A 74 -12.74 -16.29 2.98
CA PRO A 74 -12.54 -17.20 4.12
C PRO A 74 -12.88 -16.60 5.49
N ASN A 75 -13.07 -15.27 5.62
CA ASN A 75 -13.58 -14.66 6.85
C ASN A 75 -14.95 -15.24 7.26
N SER A 76 -15.78 -15.63 6.29
CA SER A 76 -17.14 -16.10 6.54
C SER A 76 -17.24 -17.57 6.95
N PHE A 77 -16.28 -18.41 6.53
CA PHE A 77 -16.37 -19.87 6.75
C PHE A 77 -15.16 -20.49 7.46
N VAL A 78 -14.02 -19.79 7.58
CA VAL A 78 -12.86 -20.25 8.37
C VAL A 78 -12.85 -19.59 9.73
N HIS A 79 -12.66 -18.27 9.77
CA HIS A 79 -12.65 -17.48 11.01
C HIS A 79 -12.72 -15.98 10.67
N SER A 80 -13.44 -15.18 11.46
CA SER A 80 -13.57 -13.73 11.26
C SER A 80 -12.24 -13.00 11.18
N ALA A 81 -11.21 -13.50 11.88
CA ALA A 81 -9.86 -12.94 11.91
C ALA A 81 -8.94 -13.39 10.74
N TRP A 82 -9.41 -14.20 9.78
CA TRP A 82 -8.59 -14.68 8.65
C TRP A 82 -7.85 -13.53 7.93
N GLY A 83 -8.56 -12.46 7.60
CA GLY A 83 -7.97 -11.29 6.98
C GLY A 83 -6.89 -10.61 7.81
N LYS A 84 -7.04 -10.54 9.15
CA LYS A 84 -6.01 -10.01 10.05
C LYS A 84 -4.71 -10.84 9.96
N PHE A 85 -4.81 -12.16 9.85
CA PHE A 85 -3.65 -13.02 9.63
C PHE A 85 -3.03 -12.82 8.25
N LEU A 86 -3.84 -12.68 7.19
CA LEU A 86 -3.37 -12.40 5.83
C LEU A 86 -2.60 -11.06 5.77
N PHE A 87 -3.15 -10.00 6.35
CA PHE A 87 -2.52 -8.68 6.39
C PHE A 87 -1.26 -8.67 7.24
N SER A 88 -1.29 -9.30 8.41
CA SER A 88 -0.12 -9.43 9.29
C SER A 88 1.00 -10.26 8.66
N SER A 89 0.66 -11.32 7.90
CA SER A 89 1.64 -12.10 7.14
C SER A 89 2.29 -11.26 6.04
N SER A 90 1.50 -10.41 5.38
CA SER A 90 2.02 -9.47 4.37
C SER A 90 2.95 -8.44 4.98
N ASP A 91 2.67 -7.94 6.18
CA ASP A 91 3.56 -7.04 6.92
C ASP A 91 4.91 -7.69 7.28
N ILE A 92 4.92 -8.98 7.64
CA ILE A 92 6.16 -9.73 7.85
C ILE A 92 6.94 -9.87 6.53
N LEU A 93 6.23 -10.11 5.41
CA LEU A 93 6.84 -10.13 4.07
C LEU A 93 7.46 -8.79 3.71
N VAL A 94 6.84 -7.66 4.09
CA VAL A 94 7.43 -6.32 3.93
C VAL A 94 8.78 -6.26 4.64
N GLY A 95 8.87 -6.70 5.90
CA GLY A 95 10.14 -6.79 6.63
C GLY A 95 11.20 -7.63 5.91
N TYR A 96 10.81 -8.78 5.35
CA TYR A 96 11.70 -9.64 4.56
C TYR A 96 12.14 -8.98 3.24
N PHE A 97 11.26 -8.24 2.57
CA PHE A 97 11.59 -7.50 1.35
C PHE A 97 12.52 -6.32 1.63
N ILE A 98 12.34 -5.61 2.75
CA ILE A 98 13.30 -4.59 3.22
C ILE A 98 14.68 -5.22 3.38
N TYR A 99 14.78 -6.35 4.10
CA TYR A 99 16.04 -7.09 4.25
C TYR A 99 16.65 -7.43 2.89
N SER A 100 15.85 -7.99 1.98
CA SER A 100 16.28 -8.39 0.64
C SER A 100 16.81 -7.22 -0.18
N ILE A 101 16.13 -6.06 -0.13
CA ILE A 101 16.58 -4.83 -0.80
C ILE A 101 17.93 -4.39 -0.22
N LEU A 102 18.07 -4.32 1.11
CA LEU A 102 19.32 -3.89 1.75
C LEU A 102 20.49 -4.84 1.43
N LYS A 103 20.24 -6.15 1.39
CA LYS A 103 21.22 -7.16 0.96
C LYS A 103 21.60 -6.99 -0.50
N LEU A 104 20.63 -6.74 -1.38
CA LEU A 104 20.92 -6.42 -2.77
C LEU A 104 21.82 -5.18 -2.86
N ARG A 105 21.59 -4.15 -2.04
CA ARG A 105 22.42 -2.93 -1.95
C ARG A 105 23.76 -3.11 -1.22
N LYS A 106 24.13 -4.34 -0.83
CA LYS A 106 25.39 -4.66 -0.11
C LYS A 106 25.56 -3.90 1.21
N VAL A 107 24.47 -3.60 1.90
CA VAL A 107 24.50 -2.97 3.22
C VAL A 107 25.02 -3.98 4.27
N PRO A 108 25.81 -3.56 5.27
CA PRO A 108 26.26 -4.44 6.35
C PRO A 108 25.11 -5.13 7.08
N GLU A 109 25.32 -6.39 7.50
CA GLU A 109 24.29 -7.23 8.13
C GLU A 109 23.64 -6.57 9.35
N ASN A 110 24.44 -5.91 10.19
CA ASN A 110 23.95 -5.23 11.39
C ASN A 110 22.90 -4.16 11.06
N ILE A 111 23.17 -3.32 10.05
CA ILE A 111 22.25 -2.25 9.64
C ILE A 111 20.98 -2.85 9.02
N CYS A 112 21.13 -3.94 8.25
CA CYS A 112 19.97 -4.67 7.70
C CYS A 112 19.05 -5.14 8.81
N ASN A 113 19.59 -5.79 9.84
CA ASN A 113 18.81 -6.34 10.95
C ASN A 113 18.15 -5.22 11.77
N TYR A 114 18.86 -4.12 12.04
CA TYR A 114 18.27 -2.97 12.72
C TYR A 114 17.12 -2.34 11.91
N SER A 115 17.29 -2.15 10.59
CA SER A 115 16.22 -1.61 9.75
C SER A 115 14.98 -2.50 9.71
N VAL A 116 15.17 -3.82 9.62
CA VAL A 116 14.07 -4.79 9.67
C VAL A 116 13.39 -4.77 11.03
N MET A 117 14.15 -4.70 12.12
CA MET A 117 13.62 -4.59 13.47
C MET A 117 12.80 -3.31 13.65
N THR A 118 13.30 -2.17 13.14
CA THR A 118 12.58 -0.90 13.15
C THR A 118 11.25 -1.00 12.40
N TRP A 119 11.17 -1.73 11.29
CA TRP A 119 9.88 -1.99 10.65
C TRP A 119 9.02 -2.93 11.48
N LEU A 120 9.47 -4.15 11.76
CA LEU A 120 8.63 -5.21 12.34
C LEU A 120 8.08 -4.88 13.74
N PHE A 121 8.79 -4.06 14.51
CA PHE A 121 8.42 -3.68 15.88
C PHE A 121 8.02 -2.22 16.03
N ASN A 122 7.76 -1.50 14.93
CA ASN A 122 7.17 -0.17 15.01
C ASN A 122 5.66 -0.29 15.30
N PRO A 123 5.17 0.34 16.40
CA PRO A 123 3.77 0.25 16.80
C PRO A 123 2.79 0.70 15.73
N PHE A 124 3.14 1.64 14.86
CA PHE A 124 2.27 2.02 13.75
C PHE A 124 2.14 0.88 12.73
N THR A 125 3.25 0.27 12.32
CA THR A 125 3.25 -0.74 11.25
C THR A 125 2.56 -2.04 11.67
N PHE A 126 2.91 -2.60 12.84
CA PHE A 126 2.34 -3.86 13.26
C PHE A 126 0.87 -3.72 13.67
N THR A 127 0.41 -2.54 14.12
CA THR A 127 -1.01 -2.32 14.44
C THR A 127 -1.87 -2.22 13.18
N ILE A 128 -1.38 -1.63 12.09
CA ILE A 128 -2.15 -1.54 10.82
C ILE A 128 -2.61 -2.93 10.36
N GLY A 129 -1.70 -3.90 10.27
CA GLY A 129 -2.04 -5.26 9.83
C GLY A 129 -2.90 -6.03 10.84
N THR A 130 -2.57 -5.95 12.13
CA THR A 130 -3.27 -6.69 13.19
C THR A 130 -4.67 -6.15 13.48
N ARG A 131 -4.92 -4.84 13.26
CA ARG A 131 -6.26 -4.23 13.32
C ARG A 131 -7.15 -4.60 12.13
N GLY A 132 -6.59 -5.17 11.06
CA GLY A 132 -7.36 -5.61 9.90
C GLY A 132 -7.31 -4.66 8.70
N ASN A 133 -6.29 -3.82 8.57
CA ASN A 133 -6.14 -2.96 7.39
C ASN A 133 -5.29 -3.64 6.29
N CYS A 134 -5.66 -3.46 5.02
CA CYS A 134 -5.02 -4.12 3.87
C CYS A 134 -3.75 -3.44 3.35
N GLU A 135 -3.36 -2.27 3.88
CA GLU A 135 -2.14 -1.54 3.47
C GLU A 135 -0.84 -2.37 3.44
N PRO A 136 -0.61 -3.36 4.33
CA PRO A 136 0.58 -4.20 4.26
C PRO A 136 0.67 -5.05 2.98
N ILE A 137 -0.46 -5.47 2.38
CA ILE A 137 -0.47 -6.17 1.08
C ILE A 137 0.07 -5.23 0.00
N VAL A 138 -0.45 -4.01 -0.05
CA VAL A 138 -0.04 -2.98 -1.03
C VAL A 138 1.46 -2.68 -0.87
N SER A 139 1.91 -2.53 0.37
CA SER A 139 3.32 -2.28 0.70
C SER A 139 4.22 -3.44 0.24
N ALA A 140 3.81 -4.68 0.48
CA ALA A 140 4.56 -5.86 0.05
C ALA A 140 4.68 -5.94 -1.48
N MET A 141 3.58 -5.67 -2.20
CA MET A 141 3.58 -5.62 -3.66
C MET A 141 4.51 -4.53 -4.20
N ILE A 142 4.51 -3.33 -3.62
CA ILE A 142 5.41 -2.23 -4.03
C ILE A 142 6.87 -2.62 -3.81
N LEU A 143 7.24 -3.16 -2.65
CA LEU A 143 8.62 -3.58 -2.42
C LEU A 143 9.03 -4.73 -3.34
N TRP A 144 8.11 -5.64 -3.67
CA TRP A 144 8.36 -6.69 -4.65
C TRP A 144 8.64 -6.13 -6.06
N ILE A 145 7.89 -5.11 -6.48
CA ILE A 145 8.12 -4.35 -7.73
C ILE A 145 9.53 -3.76 -7.72
N ILE A 146 9.94 -3.11 -6.63
CA ILE A 146 11.30 -2.56 -6.47
C ILE A 146 12.36 -3.67 -6.60
N ILE A 147 12.18 -4.82 -5.94
CA ILE A 147 13.09 -5.96 -6.05
C ILE A 147 13.18 -6.46 -7.50
N CYS A 148 12.06 -6.50 -8.23
CA CYS A 148 12.04 -6.89 -9.63
C CYS A 148 12.79 -5.90 -10.52
N LEU A 149 12.62 -4.59 -10.28
CA LEU A 149 13.37 -3.53 -10.97
C LEU A 149 14.87 -3.63 -10.69
N MET A 150 15.27 -3.81 -9.42
CA MET A 150 16.68 -3.98 -9.04
C MET A 150 17.34 -5.21 -9.67
N LYS A 151 16.55 -6.24 -9.99
CA LYS A 151 17.01 -7.45 -10.69
C LYS A 151 16.94 -7.34 -12.22
N GLY A 152 16.51 -6.20 -12.77
CA GLY A 152 16.35 -6.00 -14.22
C GLY A 152 15.13 -6.69 -14.84
N ARG A 153 14.20 -7.22 -14.02
CA ARG A 153 13.00 -7.94 -14.49
C ARG A 153 11.84 -6.97 -14.72
N VAL A 154 11.96 -6.16 -15.77
CA VAL A 154 10.99 -5.08 -16.09
C VAL A 154 9.59 -5.62 -16.35
N LEU A 155 9.44 -6.74 -17.08
CA LEU A 155 8.14 -7.35 -17.36
C LEU A 155 7.39 -7.76 -16.09
N GLN A 156 8.08 -8.42 -15.16
CA GLN A 156 7.48 -8.83 -13.88
C GLN A 156 7.09 -7.61 -13.05
N SER A 157 7.97 -6.59 -13.00
CA SER A 157 7.68 -5.33 -12.33
C SER A 157 6.42 -4.66 -12.89
N ALA A 158 6.32 -4.56 -14.22
CA ALA A 158 5.19 -3.96 -14.91
C ALA A 158 3.86 -4.69 -14.64
N PHE A 159 3.90 -6.02 -14.67
CA PHE A 159 2.74 -6.85 -14.34
C PHE A 159 2.23 -6.57 -12.92
N TRP A 160 3.11 -6.68 -11.92
CA TRP A 160 2.74 -6.43 -10.53
C TRP A 160 2.31 -4.98 -10.28
N TYR A 161 2.89 -4.02 -11.01
CA TYR A 161 2.49 -2.61 -10.94
C TYR A 161 1.05 -2.40 -11.44
N GLY A 162 0.68 -3.01 -12.57
CA GLY A 162 -0.71 -2.97 -13.05
C GLY A 162 -1.69 -3.57 -12.03
N VAL A 163 -1.33 -4.69 -11.41
CA VAL A 163 -2.16 -5.34 -10.38
C VAL A 163 -2.29 -4.46 -9.12
N VAL A 164 -1.20 -3.85 -8.63
CA VAL A 164 -1.26 -3.06 -7.39
C VAL A 164 -2.07 -1.78 -7.57
N VAL A 165 -1.96 -1.10 -8.72
CA VAL A 165 -2.74 0.11 -9.04
C VAL A 165 -4.23 -0.22 -9.20
N HIS A 166 -4.53 -1.39 -9.76
CA HIS A 166 -5.92 -1.87 -9.83
C HIS A 166 -6.47 -2.26 -8.44
N PHE A 167 -5.65 -2.89 -7.59
CA PHE A 167 -6.03 -3.25 -6.23
C PHE A 167 -6.29 -2.02 -5.34
N ARG A 168 -5.44 -1.00 -5.48
CA ARG A 168 -5.54 0.31 -4.83
C ARG A 168 -5.03 1.38 -5.79
N ILE A 169 -5.81 2.44 -6.00
CA ILE A 169 -5.46 3.46 -7.00
C ILE A 169 -4.24 4.30 -6.61
N TYR A 170 -4.00 4.56 -5.31
CA TYR A 170 -2.94 5.46 -4.84
C TYR A 170 -1.52 5.13 -5.31
N PRO A 171 -1.08 3.87 -5.38
CA PRO A 171 0.18 3.48 -6.02
C PRO A 171 0.47 4.05 -7.42
N ILE A 172 -0.53 4.61 -8.11
CA ILE A 172 -0.34 5.32 -9.39
C ILE A 172 0.69 6.46 -9.29
N ILE A 173 0.85 7.08 -8.12
CA ILE A 173 1.85 8.14 -7.90
C ILE A 173 3.28 7.65 -8.11
N TYR A 174 3.53 6.34 -7.94
CA TYR A 174 4.85 5.75 -8.13
C TYR A 174 5.22 5.54 -9.60
N ALA A 175 4.32 5.80 -10.56
CA ALA A 175 4.63 5.72 -11.98
C ALA A 175 5.80 6.63 -12.36
N ILE A 176 5.80 7.87 -11.85
CA ILE A 176 6.83 8.87 -12.12
C ILE A 176 8.22 8.38 -11.67
N PRO A 177 8.45 8.05 -10.38
CA PRO A 177 9.77 7.59 -9.96
C PRO A 177 10.19 6.27 -10.63
N ILE A 178 9.27 5.36 -10.94
CA ILE A 178 9.61 4.12 -11.64
C ILE A 178 10.09 4.40 -13.07
N ILE A 179 9.41 5.27 -13.82
CA ILE A 179 9.82 5.67 -15.17
C ILE A 179 11.20 6.35 -15.14
N LEU A 180 11.43 7.23 -14.16
CA LEU A 180 12.74 7.89 -13.99
C LEU A 180 13.84 6.87 -13.68
N VAL A 181 13.58 5.89 -12.82
CA VAL A 181 14.53 4.81 -12.51
C VAL A 181 14.82 3.92 -13.73
N LEU A 182 13.86 3.71 -14.63
CA LEU A 182 14.04 2.95 -15.87
C LEU A 182 14.83 3.71 -16.96
N ASP A 183 15.49 4.82 -16.64
CA ASP A 183 16.39 5.48 -17.58
C ASP A 183 17.61 4.59 -17.88
N PRO A 184 17.95 4.34 -19.16
CA PRO A 184 19.14 3.59 -19.52
C PRO A 184 20.44 4.22 -19.00
N ASN A 185 20.45 5.53 -18.70
CA ASN A 185 21.59 6.19 -18.08
C ASN A 185 21.76 5.85 -16.59
N PHE A 186 20.69 5.40 -15.91
CA PHE A 186 20.72 5.00 -14.50
C PHE A 186 20.77 3.47 -14.32
N PHE A 187 20.14 2.70 -15.22
CA PHE A 187 20.07 1.25 -15.18
C PHE A 187 20.23 0.64 -16.60
N PRO A 188 21.47 0.35 -17.05
CA PRO A 188 21.68 -0.35 -18.31
C PRO A 188 21.09 -1.77 -18.26
N SER A 189 20.30 -2.12 -19.27
CA SER A 189 19.67 -3.44 -19.39
C SER A 189 20.72 -4.56 -19.33
N GLY A 190 20.54 -5.52 -18.41
CA GLY A 190 21.45 -6.66 -18.20
C GLY A 190 22.62 -6.42 -17.24
N GLN A 191 22.86 -5.18 -16.80
CA GLN A 191 23.79 -4.92 -15.71
C GLN A 191 23.01 -4.72 -14.40
N LYS A 192 23.47 -5.35 -13.31
CA LYS A 192 22.99 -5.00 -11.98
C LYS A 192 23.17 -3.48 -11.84
N PRO A 193 22.22 -2.72 -11.27
CA PRO A 193 22.48 -1.33 -10.94
C PRO A 193 23.86 -1.22 -10.31
N VAL A 194 24.66 -0.26 -10.75
CA VAL A 194 25.87 0.11 -10.03
C VAL A 194 25.39 0.65 -8.70
N LEU A 195 25.23 -0.25 -7.75
CA LEU A 195 24.94 0.04 -6.37
C LEU A 195 26.18 0.74 -5.85
N ARG A 196 26.19 2.08 -5.97
CA ARG A 196 27.18 2.91 -5.30
C ARG A 196 27.21 2.45 -3.85
N SER A 197 28.40 2.12 -3.36
CA SER A 197 28.58 1.80 -1.96
C SER A 197 27.99 2.95 -1.13
N TRP A 198 27.35 2.62 -0.02
CA TRP A 198 26.81 3.62 0.92
C TRP A 198 27.84 4.71 1.28
N SER A 199 29.12 4.36 1.27
CA SER A 199 30.27 5.23 1.50
C SER A 199 30.61 6.20 0.34
N ALA A 200 30.07 6.04 -0.86
CA ALA A 200 30.38 6.88 -2.02
C ALA A 200 29.50 8.16 -2.13
N VAL A 201 28.57 8.38 -1.20
CA VAL A 201 27.70 9.59 -1.19
C VAL A 201 28.47 10.87 -0.84
N GLN A 202 29.73 10.79 -0.39
CA GLN A 202 30.51 11.96 -0.01
C GLN A 202 31.37 12.59 -1.12
N GLY A 203 31.45 12.00 -2.32
CA GLY A 203 32.27 12.54 -3.40
C GLY A 203 31.54 12.53 -4.73
N GLU A 204 31.67 13.62 -5.49
CA GLU A 204 31.26 13.79 -6.89
C GLU A 204 29.80 14.27 -7.12
N ARG A 205 29.67 15.60 -7.14
CA ARG A 205 28.65 16.31 -7.93
C ARG A 205 29.17 16.45 -9.37
N PRO A 206 28.43 16.06 -10.42
CA PRO A 206 28.74 16.46 -11.78
C PRO A 206 28.44 17.95 -11.97
N ASN A 207 29.24 18.63 -12.79
CA ASN A 207 29.04 20.00 -13.22
C ASN A 207 28.02 20.01 -14.37
N ASP A 208 26.78 20.43 -14.12
CA ASP A 208 25.76 20.57 -15.16
C ASP A 208 25.88 21.94 -15.83
N GLY A 209 26.62 21.96 -16.94
CA GLY A 209 26.51 23.00 -17.96
C GLY A 209 25.55 22.53 -19.05
N ASP A 210 24.54 23.37 -19.33
CA ASP A 210 23.77 23.49 -20.57
C ASP A 210 22.29 23.02 -20.53
N GLY A 211 21.41 23.95 -20.15
CA GLY A 211 19.98 23.73 -19.87
C GLY A 211 19.03 23.77 -21.08
N TRP A 212 19.51 24.05 -22.30
CA TRP A 212 18.64 24.21 -23.48
C TRP A 212 18.69 23.05 -24.50
N CYS A 213 19.71 22.18 -24.45
CA CYS A 213 19.78 20.95 -25.25
C CYS A 213 19.11 19.74 -24.55
N ALA A 214 18.71 19.91 -23.29
CA ALA A 214 18.16 18.86 -22.44
C ALA A 214 16.72 18.45 -22.80
N SER A 215 15.88 19.34 -23.34
CA SER A 215 14.45 19.07 -23.57
C SER A 215 14.17 18.09 -24.72
N HIS A 216 14.89 18.22 -25.84
CA HIS A 216 14.78 17.30 -26.98
C HIS A 216 15.38 15.92 -26.69
N ASN A 217 16.43 15.87 -25.84
CA ASN A 217 16.97 14.61 -25.32
C ASN A 217 16.06 14.00 -24.24
N LEU A 218 15.34 14.80 -23.45
CA LEU A 218 14.37 14.31 -22.46
C LEU A 218 13.23 13.54 -23.14
N LEU A 219 12.63 14.10 -24.18
CA LEU A 219 11.55 13.45 -24.94
C LEU A 219 12.03 12.15 -25.61
N LYS A 220 13.20 12.15 -26.26
CA LYS A 220 13.77 10.90 -26.82
C LYS A 220 14.13 9.88 -25.74
N ASN A 221 14.59 10.33 -24.57
CA ASN A 221 14.89 9.45 -23.44
C ASN A 221 13.60 8.90 -22.79
N LEU A 222 12.48 9.62 -22.81
CA LEU A 222 11.20 9.10 -22.30
C LEU A 222 10.69 7.87 -23.08
N PHE A 223 11.04 7.76 -24.37
CA PHE A 223 10.65 6.64 -25.26
C PHE A 223 11.69 5.50 -25.30
N THR A 224 12.27 5.14 -24.16
CA THR A 224 13.14 3.95 -24.10
C THR A 224 12.31 2.66 -24.12
N ARG A 225 12.89 1.57 -24.66
CA ARG A 225 12.20 0.27 -24.79
C ARG A 225 11.64 -0.21 -23.45
N ASP A 226 12.42 -0.10 -22.37
CA ASP A 226 12.00 -0.57 -21.05
C ASP A 226 10.87 0.28 -20.45
N ARG A 227 10.87 1.60 -20.67
CA ARG A 227 9.77 2.50 -20.26
C ARG A 227 8.49 2.19 -21.02
N LEU A 228 8.58 1.95 -22.32
CA LEU A 228 7.45 1.58 -23.15
C LEU A 228 6.89 0.21 -22.78
N ILE A 229 7.75 -0.79 -22.59
CA ILE A 229 7.34 -2.13 -22.13
C ILE A 229 6.66 -2.01 -20.76
N PHE A 230 7.26 -1.26 -19.82
CA PHE A 230 6.67 -1.08 -18.50
C PHE A 230 5.30 -0.40 -18.57
N GLY A 231 5.18 0.72 -19.29
CA GLY A 231 3.93 1.46 -19.43
C GLY A 231 2.83 0.65 -20.15
N LEU A 232 3.17 -0.01 -21.26
CA LEU A 232 2.21 -0.82 -22.01
C LEU A 232 1.75 -2.04 -21.22
N VAL A 233 2.67 -2.81 -20.62
CA VAL A 233 2.30 -4.02 -19.87
C VAL A 233 1.51 -3.67 -18.61
N SER A 234 1.94 -2.67 -17.85
CA SER A 234 1.20 -2.26 -16.64
C SER A 234 -0.19 -1.69 -16.99
N GLY A 235 -0.29 -0.88 -18.04
CA GLY A 235 -1.56 -0.38 -18.56
C GLY A 235 -2.49 -1.49 -19.03
N LEU A 236 -1.98 -2.44 -19.83
CA LEU A 236 -2.76 -3.60 -20.29
C LEU A 236 -3.28 -4.44 -19.13
N VAL A 237 -2.45 -4.72 -18.12
CA VAL A 237 -2.87 -5.47 -16.93
C VAL A 237 -3.93 -4.71 -16.15
N PHE A 238 -3.75 -3.40 -15.94
CA PHE A 238 -4.73 -2.56 -15.26
C PHE A 238 -6.06 -2.57 -16.00
N PHE A 239 -6.09 -2.24 -17.29
CA PHE A 239 -7.31 -2.21 -18.09
C PHE A 239 -7.96 -3.59 -18.24
N PHE A 240 -7.17 -4.66 -18.31
CA PHE A 240 -7.69 -6.02 -18.35
C PHE A 240 -8.41 -6.37 -17.04
N CYS A 241 -7.78 -6.11 -15.88
CA CYS A 241 -8.42 -6.33 -14.58
C CYS A 241 -9.68 -5.46 -14.40
N THR A 242 -9.59 -4.18 -14.76
CA THR A 242 -10.74 -3.25 -14.72
C THR A 242 -11.86 -3.73 -15.64
N GLY A 243 -11.55 -4.14 -16.87
CA GLY A 243 -12.53 -4.63 -17.83
C GLY A 243 -13.20 -5.93 -17.36
N LEU A 244 -12.43 -6.87 -16.82
CA LEU A 244 -12.94 -8.12 -16.26
C LEU A 244 -13.91 -7.84 -15.11
N LEU A 245 -13.54 -6.99 -14.15
CA LEU A 245 -14.41 -6.68 -13.02
C LEU A 245 -15.58 -5.78 -13.39
N PHE A 246 -15.44 -4.93 -14.41
CA PHE A 246 -16.56 -4.18 -14.97
C PHE A 246 -17.58 -5.11 -15.64
N CYS A 247 -17.15 -6.17 -16.33
CA CYS A 247 -18.08 -7.16 -16.87
C CYS A 247 -18.86 -7.92 -15.77
N LEU A 248 -18.26 -8.10 -14.58
CA LEU A 248 -18.89 -8.81 -13.46
C LEU A 248 -19.81 -7.90 -12.61
N TYR A 249 -19.40 -6.66 -12.33
CA TYR A 249 -20.04 -5.79 -11.35
C TYR A 249 -20.56 -4.46 -11.94
N GLY A 250 -20.32 -4.21 -13.23
CA GLY A 250 -20.84 -3.06 -13.96
C GLY A 250 -20.37 -1.71 -13.43
N TRP A 251 -21.27 -0.74 -13.50
CA TRP A 251 -21.00 0.66 -13.15
C TRP A 251 -20.72 0.87 -11.65
N GLU A 252 -21.30 0.04 -10.78
CA GLU A 252 -21.08 0.13 -9.33
C GLU A 252 -19.60 -0.02 -8.98
N PHE A 253 -18.92 -1.00 -9.60
CA PHE A 253 -17.48 -1.18 -9.45
C PHE A 253 -16.68 0.05 -9.88
N LEU A 254 -16.95 0.56 -11.09
CA LEU A 254 -16.20 1.68 -11.65
C LEU A 254 -16.36 2.95 -10.80
N HIS A 255 -17.59 3.21 -10.33
CA HIS A 255 -17.84 4.34 -9.47
C HIS A 255 -17.15 4.18 -8.11
N GLU A 256 -17.41 3.07 -7.41
CA GLU A 256 -17.04 2.94 -6.01
C GLU A 256 -15.56 2.61 -5.80
N ALA A 257 -14.94 1.84 -6.69
CA ALA A 257 -13.54 1.44 -6.55
C ALA A 257 -12.56 2.42 -7.19
N LEU A 258 -12.97 3.19 -8.21
CA LEU A 258 -12.07 4.05 -8.98
C LEU A 258 -12.49 5.53 -8.95
N LEU A 259 -13.67 5.88 -9.45
CA LEU A 259 -14.06 7.28 -9.64
C LEU A 259 -14.33 8.03 -8.33
N TYR A 260 -14.88 7.35 -7.32
CA TYR A 260 -15.16 7.92 -6.01
C TYR A 260 -13.91 8.57 -5.40
N HIS A 261 -12.73 7.98 -5.61
CA HIS A 261 -11.45 8.49 -5.09
C HIS A 261 -10.97 9.76 -5.80
N LEU A 262 -11.44 10.06 -7.01
CA LEU A 262 -11.13 11.29 -7.72
C LEU A 262 -11.98 12.47 -7.22
N THR A 263 -13.21 12.19 -6.79
CA THR A 263 -14.15 13.20 -6.32
C THR A 263 -14.16 13.38 -4.81
N ARG A 264 -13.54 12.45 -4.05
CA ARG A 264 -13.57 12.49 -2.58
C ARG A 264 -12.74 13.65 -2.04
N THR A 265 -13.41 14.56 -1.32
CA THR A 265 -12.81 15.65 -0.54
C THR A 265 -13.01 15.39 0.95
N ASP A 266 -12.34 14.38 1.51
CA ASP A 266 -12.42 14.06 2.94
C ASP A 266 -11.04 14.18 3.63
N PRO A 267 -10.83 15.18 4.51
CA PRO A 267 -9.58 15.35 5.22
C PRO A 267 -9.42 14.42 6.43
N ARG A 268 -10.45 13.64 6.82
CA ARG A 268 -10.44 12.83 8.06
C ARG A 268 -9.42 11.68 8.07
N HIS A 269 -8.84 11.34 6.92
CA HIS A 269 -7.81 10.30 6.80
C HIS A 269 -6.44 10.88 6.40
N ASN A 270 -6.25 12.19 6.54
CA ASN A 270 -4.99 12.83 6.25
C ASN A 270 -4.06 12.71 7.48
N PHE A 271 -2.87 12.12 7.34
CA PHE A 271 -1.85 12.11 8.40
C PHE A 271 -1.09 13.45 8.51
N SER A 272 -1.57 14.51 7.84
CA SER A 272 -1.01 15.84 8.01
C SER A 272 -1.08 16.31 9.47
N ILE A 273 -0.10 17.10 9.89
CA ILE A 273 -0.09 17.78 11.20
C ILE A 273 -1.39 18.57 11.45
N TYR A 274 -2.04 19.03 10.38
CA TYR A 274 -3.29 19.78 10.44
C TYR A 274 -4.53 18.93 10.70
N PHE A 275 -4.43 17.61 10.68
CA PHE A 275 -5.57 16.70 10.86
C PHE A 275 -6.34 16.99 12.15
N TYR A 276 -5.65 17.03 13.29
CA TYR A 276 -6.30 17.23 14.58
C TYR A 276 -7.03 18.59 14.64
N ARG A 277 -6.41 19.62 14.06
CA ARG A 277 -7.02 20.96 13.98
C ARG A 277 -8.26 20.96 13.09
N ILE A 278 -8.18 20.37 11.90
CA ILE A 278 -9.30 20.27 10.94
C ILE A 278 -10.43 19.44 11.56
N TYR A 279 -10.10 18.32 12.19
CA TYR A 279 -11.04 17.43 12.87
C TYR A 279 -11.82 18.21 13.94
N LEU A 280 -11.13 18.83 14.92
CA LEU A 280 -11.79 19.60 15.97
C LEU A 280 -12.64 20.77 15.44
N GLN A 281 -12.18 21.45 14.39
CA GLN A 281 -12.90 22.60 13.82
C GLN A 281 -14.23 22.17 13.18
N ILE A 282 -14.28 20.99 12.55
CA ILE A 282 -15.51 20.41 11.99
C ILE A 282 -16.53 20.11 13.10
N TYR A 283 -16.09 19.53 14.23
CA TYR A 283 -17.00 19.23 15.35
C TYR A 283 -17.52 20.50 16.01
N HIS A 284 -16.68 21.53 16.15
CA HIS A 284 -17.10 22.81 16.74
C HIS A 284 -18.14 23.52 15.87
N PHE A 285 -17.94 23.52 14.55
CA PHE A 285 -18.90 24.10 13.60
C PHE A 285 -20.24 23.34 13.59
N ALA A 286 -20.20 22.00 13.61
CA ALA A 286 -21.41 21.18 13.66
C ALA A 286 -22.21 21.37 14.96
N TYR A 287 -21.54 21.59 16.09
CA TYR A 287 -22.19 21.89 17.38
C TYR A 287 -22.87 23.26 17.37
N LEU A 288 -22.21 24.28 16.80
CA LEU A 288 -22.77 25.63 16.63
C LEU A 288 -24.00 25.62 15.71
N CYS A 289 -23.99 24.87 14.61
CA CYS A 289 -25.15 24.71 13.73
C CYS A 289 -26.31 23.98 14.42
N ARG A 290 -26.05 22.96 15.25
CA ARG A 290 -27.10 22.30 16.06
C ARG A 290 -27.70 23.23 17.10
N LEU A 291 -26.87 24.02 17.78
CA LEU A 291 -27.34 25.02 18.74
C LEU A 291 -28.18 26.11 18.04
N TRP A 292 -27.75 26.56 16.86
CA TRP A 292 -28.51 27.52 16.05
C TRP A 292 -29.88 26.97 15.61
N HIS A 293 -29.93 25.73 15.10
CA HIS A 293 -31.20 25.08 14.74
C HIS A 293 -32.12 24.86 15.94
N SER A 294 -31.57 24.47 17.10
CA SER A 294 -32.35 24.30 18.32
C SER A 294 -32.88 25.64 18.85
N TRP A 295 -32.15 26.75 18.62
CA TRP A 295 -32.60 28.09 18.99
C TRP A 295 -33.68 28.64 18.04
N CYS A 296 -33.59 28.35 16.74
CA CYS A 296 -34.64 28.67 15.76
C CYS A 296 -35.92 27.86 15.93
N SER A 297 -35.88 26.67 16.54
CA SER A 297 -37.07 25.83 16.78
C SER A 297 -37.86 26.19 18.05
N ILE A 298 -37.35 27.12 18.87
CA ILE A 298 -37.96 27.55 20.15
C ILE A 298 -38.67 28.92 20.01
N ARG A 299 -38.71 29.50 18.80
CA ARG A 299 -39.60 30.63 18.43
C ARG A 299 -40.67 30.15 17.46
#